data_AF-A0A8T9QK27-F1
#
_entry.id   AF-A0A8T9QK27-F1
#
_cell.length_a   1.000
_cell.length_b   1.000
_cell.length_c   1.000
_cell.angle_alpha   90.00
_cell.angle_beta   90.00
_cell.angle_gamma   90.00
#
_symmetry.space_group_name_H-M   'P 1'
#
loop_
_entity.id
_entity.type
_entity.pdbx_description
1 polymer ?
#
loop_
_entity_poly.entity_id
_entity_poly.type
_entity_poly.pdbx_seq_one_letter_code
_entity_poly.pdbx_strand_id
1 'polypeptide(L)' 'MGRFTLHLADAAPRTGLRLSLLDATGRTVYAQALAPTSTQVPVVVGPQPAGLYLLRLEGPNGFLATQRLVLQ' A
#
# COMPACT_ATOMS: atom_id res chain seq x y z
N MET A 1 -0.62 15.86 -2.71
CA MET A 1 -0.74 14.49 -3.27
C MET A 1 0.46 13.71 -2.77
N GLY A 2 0.24 12.54 -2.17
CA GLY A 2 1.34 11.70 -1.68
C GLY A 2 1.81 10.73 -2.77
N ARG A 3 3.12 10.53 -2.90
CA ARG A 3 3.70 9.52 -3.81
C ARG A 3 4.77 8.73 -3.09
N PHE A 4 4.81 7.42 -3.34
CA PHE A 4 5.86 6.54 -2.83
C PHE A 4 6.03 5.34 -3.76
N THR A 5 7.12 4.61 -3.59
CA THR A 5 7.39 3.38 -4.31
C THR A 5 7.27 2.20 -3.35
N LEU A 6 6.44 1.22 -3.69
CA LEU A 6 6.44 -0.06 -3.02
C LEU A 6 7.61 -0.89 -3.53
N HIS A 7 8.37 -1.46 -2.61
CA HIS A 7 9.38 -2.47 -2.89
C HIS A 7 8.81 -3.83 -2.46
N LEU A 8 8.30 -4.58 -3.42
CA LEU A 8 7.75 -5.91 -3.19
C LEU A 8 8.90 -6.93 -3.14
N ALA A 9 8.89 -7.79 -2.13
CA ALA A 9 9.79 -8.93 -2.08
C ALA A 9 9.60 -9.83 -3.33
N ASP A 10 10.62 -10.60 -3.69
CA ASP A 10 10.55 -11.50 -4.86
C ASP A 10 9.45 -12.55 -4.70
N ALA A 11 9.23 -13.02 -3.47
CA ALA A 11 8.20 -13.97 -3.11
C ALA A 11 6.77 -13.37 -3.02
N ALA A 12 6.60 -12.04 -3.18
CA ALA A 12 5.29 -11.43 -3.13
C ALA A 12 4.43 -11.86 -4.34
N PRO A 13 3.14 -12.17 -4.16
CA PRO A 13 2.23 -12.46 -5.26
C PRO A 13 2.20 -11.31 -6.28
N ARG A 14 2.06 -11.63 -7.58
CA ARG A 14 1.95 -10.62 -8.65
C ARG A 14 0.49 -10.36 -9.08
N THR A 15 -0.45 -11.10 -8.52
CA THR A 15 -1.88 -11.00 -8.82
C THR A 15 -2.69 -11.01 -7.52
N GLY A 16 -3.91 -10.45 -7.58
CA GLY A 16 -4.82 -10.42 -6.43
C GLY A 16 -4.33 -9.57 -5.26
N LEU A 17 -3.37 -8.67 -5.50
CA LEU A 17 -2.88 -7.76 -4.46
C LEU A 17 -3.86 -6.60 -4.24
N ARG A 18 -4.08 -6.24 -2.98
CA ARG A 18 -4.86 -5.08 -2.57
C ARG A 18 -4.06 -4.24 -1.60
N LEU A 19 -3.76 -3.01 -2.01
CA LEU A 19 -3.15 -1.99 -1.17
C LEU A 19 -4.23 -1.19 -0.47
N SER A 20 -4.08 -0.95 0.82
CA SER A 20 -4.91 -0.04 1.61
C SER A 20 -4.05 0.89 2.45
N LEU A 21 -4.48 2.13 2.61
CA LEU A 21 -3.91 3.09 3.54
C LEU A 21 -4.93 3.33 4.65
N LEU A 22 -4.54 3.08 5.89
CA LEU A 22 -5.36 3.29 7.07
C LEU A 22 -4.84 4.51 7.83
N ASP A 23 -5.74 5.38 8.26
CA ASP A 23 -5.40 6.50 9.15
C ASP A 23 -5.17 6.01 10.60
N ALA A 24 -4.81 6.93 11.50
CA ALA A 24 -4.53 6.61 12.90
C ALA A 24 -5.72 6.02 13.67
N THR A 25 -6.96 6.15 13.14
CA THR A 25 -8.16 5.54 13.72
C THR A 25 -8.43 4.13 13.19
N GLY A 26 -7.60 3.65 12.27
CA GLY A 26 -7.80 2.36 11.57
C GLY A 26 -8.77 2.44 10.40
N ARG A 27 -9.23 3.64 10.02
CA ARG A 27 -10.14 3.82 8.89
C ARG A 27 -9.35 3.80 7.58
N THR A 28 -9.79 3.01 6.61
CA THR A 28 -9.23 3.02 5.25
C THR A 28 -9.56 4.33 4.55
N VAL A 29 -8.53 5.11 4.23
CA VAL A 29 -8.64 6.39 3.50
C VAL A 29 -8.24 6.27 2.03
N TYR A 30 -7.64 5.15 1.65
CA TYR A 30 -7.26 4.84 0.27
C TYR A 30 -7.23 3.32 0.09
N ALA A 31 -7.68 2.84 -1.07
CA ALA A 31 -7.53 1.45 -1.47
C ALA A 31 -7.31 1.34 -2.98
N GLN A 32 -6.45 0.42 -3.39
CA GLN A 32 -6.15 0.15 -4.80
C GLN A 32 -5.85 -1.34 -5.01
N ALA A 33 -6.43 -1.93 -6.06
CA ALA A 33 -5.98 -3.23 -6.55
C ALA A 33 -4.66 -3.07 -7.32
N LEU A 34 -3.69 -3.93 -7.04
CA LEU A 34 -2.39 -3.93 -7.71
C LEU A 34 -2.24 -5.18 -8.59
N ALA A 35 -1.78 -4.98 -9.81
CA ALA A 35 -1.33 -6.04 -10.72
C ALA A 35 0.11 -5.74 -11.17
N PRO A 36 1.09 -5.83 -10.26
CA PRO A 36 2.44 -5.35 -10.53
C PRO A 36 3.19 -6.30 -11.48
N THR A 37 3.80 -5.72 -12.51
CA THR A 37 4.72 -6.41 -13.44
C THR A 37 6.19 -6.31 -12.99
N SER A 38 6.47 -5.57 -11.92
CA SER A 38 7.79 -5.32 -11.35
C SER A 38 7.76 -5.39 -9.81
N THR A 39 8.93 -5.55 -9.19
CA THR A 39 9.10 -5.43 -7.73
C THR A 39 9.06 -3.99 -7.23
N GLN A 40 9.25 -3.02 -8.11
CA GLN A 40 9.12 -1.59 -7.80
C GLN A 40 7.81 -1.06 -8.38
N VAL A 41 6.88 -0.67 -7.50
CA VAL A 41 5.54 -0.22 -7.90
C VAL A 41 5.34 1.22 -7.45
N PRO A 42 5.30 2.19 -8.37
CA PRO A 42 4.96 3.56 -8.02
C PRO A 42 3.49 3.63 -7.61
N VAL A 43 3.22 4.24 -6.46
CA VAL A 43 1.87 4.45 -5.94
C VAL A 43 1.66 5.94 -5.72
N VAL A 44 0.56 6.45 -6.26
CA VAL A 44 0.08 7.80 -6.02
C VAL A 44 -1.17 7.69 -5.17
N VAL A 45 -1.07 8.19 -3.94
CA VAL A 45 -2.23 8.40 -3.08
C VAL A 45 -2.74 9.81 -3.32
N GLY A 46 -4.06 9.98 -3.30
CA GLY A 46 -4.73 11.26 -3.52
C GLY A 46 -4.33 12.34 -2.49
N PRO A 47 -5.06 13.46 -2.41
CA PRO A 47 -4.86 14.42 -1.34
C PRO A 47 -5.20 13.76 0.00
N GLN A 48 -4.18 13.35 0.74
CA GLN A 48 -4.27 12.88 2.11
C GLN A 48 -3.60 13.92 3.00
N PRO A 49 -4.14 14.21 4.21
CA PRO A 49 -3.44 15.05 5.17
C PRO A 49 -2.04 14.51 5.46
N ALA A 50 -1.08 15.41 5.70
CA ALA A 50 0.23 15.01 6.21
C ALA A 50 0.05 14.32 7.57
N GLY A 51 0.78 13.23 7.80
CA GLY A 51 0.61 12.44 9.00
C GLY A 51 1.11 11.00 8.89
N LEU A 52 0.91 10.27 9.98
CA LEU A 52 1.24 8.85 10.08
C LEU A 52 0.06 8.00 9.64
N TYR A 53 0.35 7.04 8.77
CA TYR A 53 -0.59 6.06 8.25
C TYR A 53 -0.03 4.65 8.38
N LEU A 54 -0.92 3.66 8.32
CA LEU A 54 -0.56 2.27 8.13
C LEU A 54 -0.84 1.86 6.69
N LEU A 55 0.20 1.48 5.98
CA LEU A 55 0.11 0.83 4.68
C LEU A 55 -0.11 -0.66 4.89
N ARG A 56 -1.14 -1.22 4.26
CA ARG A 56 -1.49 -2.64 4.32
C ARG A 56 -1.57 -3.19 2.91
N LEU A 57 -0.84 -4.27 2.64
CA LEU A 57 -0.86 -5.00 1.39
C LEU A 57 -1.36 -6.42 1.66
N GLU A 58 -2.52 -6.74 1.12
CA GLU A 58 -3.13 -8.07 1.19
C GLU A 58 -3.01 -8.78 -0.16
N GLY A 59 -2.93 -10.10 -0.14
CA GLY A 59 -2.85 -10.93 -1.33
C GLY A 59 -3.43 -12.33 -1.12
N PRO A 60 -3.39 -13.17 -2.15
CA PRO A 60 -3.86 -14.55 -2.07
C PRO A 60 -3.08 -15.37 -1.04
N ASN A 61 -3.65 -16.51 -0.62
CA ASN A 61 -3.04 -17.47 0.31
C ASN A 61 -2.63 -16.85 1.67
N GLY A 62 -3.37 -15.84 2.13
CA GLY A 62 -3.10 -15.18 3.40
C GLY A 62 -1.89 -14.24 3.37
N PHE A 63 -1.39 -13.87 2.19
CA PHE A 63 -0.31 -12.88 2.08
C PHE A 63 -0.76 -11.56 2.70
N LEU A 64 0.01 -11.10 3.69
CA LEU A 64 -0.25 -9.85 4.40
C LEU A 64 1.09 -9.20 4.74
N ALA A 65 1.26 -7.95 4.34
CA ALA A 65 2.36 -7.10 4.74
C ALA A 65 1.83 -5.75 5.23
N THR A 66 2.46 -5.20 6.27
CA THR A 66 2.09 -3.89 6.82
C THR A 66 3.32 -3.05 7.09
N GLN A 67 3.23 -1.75 6.81
CA GLN A 67 4.32 -0.81 7.06
C GLN A 67 3.76 0.55 7.47
N ARG A 68 4.45 1.22 8.39
CA ARG A 68 4.15 2.62 8.72
C ARG A 68 4.60 3.52 7.57
N LEU A 69 3.73 4.42 7.15
CA LEU A 69 4.02 5.41 6.12
C LEU A 69 3.77 6.81 6.69
N VAL A 70 4.78 7.68 6.58
CA VAL A 70 4.62 9.10 6.87
C VAL A 70 4.41 9.83 5.55
N LEU A 71 3.28 10.51 5.42
CA LEU A 71 3.03 11.42 4.30
C LEU A 71 3.36 12.85 4.75
N GLN A 72 4.04 13.60 3.87
CA GLN A 72 4.38 15.01 4.05
C GLN A 72 3.60 15.87 3.05
#